data_AF-A0AA40IST6-F1
#
_entry.id   AF-A0AA40IST6-F1
#
_cell.length_a   1.000
_cell.length_b   1.000
_cell.length_c   1.000
_cell.angle_alpha   90.00
_cell.angle_beta   90.00
_cell.angle_gamma   90.00
#
_symmetry.space_group_name_H-M   'P 1'
#
loop_
_entity.id
_entity.type
_entity.pdbx_description
1 polymer ?
#
loop_
_entity_poly.entity_id
_entity_poly.type
_entity_poly.pdbx_seq_one_letter_code
_entity_poly.pdbx_strand_id
1 'polypeptide(L)'
;MKRKILSLATAGLLSLVTISSSAYAAHQTVKFGASWDYGTNSTRTTAYSNVTSTSHWHSSSVTHNDDSDASGWIKPGKVSNASISIMPWSTDIHYYYNIK
;
A
#
# COMPACT_ATOMS: atom_id res chain seq x y z
N MET A 1 54.62 -31.46 -26.25
CA MET A 1 53.69 -30.49 -26.88
C MET A 1 52.58 -30.15 -25.88
N LYS A 2 52.15 -28.87 -25.87
CA LYS A 2 51.40 -28.20 -24.80
C LYS A 2 49.95 -28.71 -24.65
N ARG A 3 49.51 -28.92 -23.40
CA ARG A 3 48.14 -29.28 -23.00
C ARG A 3 47.18 -28.12 -23.28
N LYS A 4 45.97 -28.40 -23.79
CA LYS A 4 44.85 -27.45 -23.86
C LYS A 4 43.67 -28.05 -23.09
N ILE A 5 43.43 -27.55 -21.89
CA ILE A 5 42.24 -27.85 -21.09
C ILE A 5 41.15 -26.90 -21.60
N LEU A 6 40.08 -27.43 -22.18
CA LEU A 6 38.90 -26.65 -22.54
C LEU A 6 38.13 -26.35 -21.25
N SER A 7 38.18 -25.11 -20.78
CA SER A 7 37.35 -24.61 -19.70
C SER A 7 35.93 -24.42 -20.22
N LEU A 8 34.99 -25.26 -19.78
CA LEU A 8 33.56 -25.08 -20.04
C LEU A 8 33.04 -23.98 -19.10
N ALA A 9 32.82 -22.79 -19.65
CA ALA A 9 32.26 -21.67 -18.90
C ALA A 9 30.81 -21.98 -18.51
N THR A 10 30.56 -22.15 -17.21
CA THR A 10 29.23 -22.19 -16.63
C THR A 10 28.61 -20.81 -16.74
N ALA A 11 27.71 -20.62 -17.71
CA ALA A 11 26.83 -19.46 -17.75
C ALA A 11 25.85 -19.56 -16.58
N GLY A 12 26.19 -18.88 -15.47
CA GLY A 12 25.28 -18.69 -14.35
C GLY A 12 24.10 -17.84 -14.81
N LEU A 13 22.95 -18.47 -14.99
CA LEU A 13 21.66 -17.77 -15.07
C LEU A 13 21.53 -16.95 -13.79
N LEU A 14 21.61 -15.62 -13.92
CA LEU A 14 21.26 -14.68 -12.87
C LEU A 14 19.77 -14.88 -12.57
N SER A 15 19.47 -15.62 -11.50
CA SER A 15 18.13 -15.76 -10.97
C SER A 15 17.57 -14.37 -10.67
N LEU A 16 16.58 -13.94 -11.45
CA LEU A 16 15.78 -12.76 -11.13
C LEU A 16 15.02 -13.07 -9.84
N VAL A 17 15.54 -12.62 -8.70
CA VAL A 17 14.80 -12.60 -7.45
C VAL A 17 13.75 -11.51 -7.63
N THR A 18 12.55 -11.89 -8.07
CA THR A 18 11.37 -11.06 -7.89
C THR A 18 11.14 -10.95 -6.39
N ILE A 19 11.60 -9.86 -5.79
CA ILE A 19 11.14 -9.44 -4.47
C ILE A 19 9.66 -9.14 -4.66
N SER A 20 8.80 -10.12 -4.40
CA SER A 20 7.37 -9.89 -4.32
C SER A 20 7.13 -8.99 -3.11
N SER A 21 7.04 -7.68 -3.36
CA SER A 21 6.44 -6.77 -2.40
C SER A 21 5.04 -7.30 -2.12
N SER A 22 4.79 -7.84 -0.92
CA SER A 22 3.50 -8.40 -0.56
C SER A 22 2.46 -7.28 -0.43
N ALA A 23 1.21 -7.54 -0.80
CA ALA A 23 0.12 -6.63 -0.45
C ALA A 23 0.11 -6.39 1.07
N TYR A 24 -0.15 -5.15 1.46
CA TYR A 24 -0.27 -4.75 2.86
C TYR A 24 -1.70 -4.30 3.12
N ALA A 25 -2.32 -4.78 4.18
CA ALA A 25 -3.59 -4.26 4.65
C ALA A 25 -3.58 -4.32 6.18
N ALA A 26 -4.07 -3.28 6.82
CA ALA A 26 -4.18 -3.19 8.26
C ALA A 26 -5.54 -2.64 8.65
N HIS A 27 -6.07 -3.19 9.73
CA HIS A 27 -7.33 -2.77 10.32
C HIS A 27 -7.10 -2.43 11.79
N GLN A 28 -7.62 -1.29 12.23
CA GLN A 28 -7.49 -0.86 13.62
C GLN A 28 -8.72 -0.12 14.13
N THR A 29 -9.00 -0.29 15.42
CA THR A 29 -9.94 0.56 16.13
C THR A 29 -9.20 1.80 16.60
N VAL A 30 -9.70 2.98 16.24
CA VAL A 30 -9.11 4.27 16.55
C VAL A 30 -10.02 5.06 17.51
N LYS A 31 -9.83 6.38 17.62
CA LYS A 31 -10.56 7.24 18.55
C LYS A 31 -12.08 7.04 18.43
N PHE A 32 -12.76 7.11 19.57
CA PHE A 32 -14.22 6.99 19.70
C PHE A 32 -14.81 5.67 19.14
N GLY A 33 -14.00 4.60 19.10
CA GLY A 33 -14.42 3.30 18.59
C GLY A 33 -14.62 3.24 17.09
N ALA A 34 -14.12 4.24 16.34
CA ALA A 34 -14.16 4.21 14.89
C ALA A 34 -13.22 3.13 14.34
N SER A 35 -13.57 2.57 13.19
CA SER A 35 -12.82 1.52 12.50
C SER A 35 -12.06 2.13 11.34
N TRP A 36 -10.75 1.86 11.25
CA TRP A 36 -9.88 2.32 10.17
C TRP A 36 -9.22 1.14 9.46
N ASP A 37 -9.47 1.02 8.17
CA ASP A 37 -8.94 0.01 7.25
C ASP A 37 -8.11 0.70 6.16
N TYR A 38 -6.85 0.31 6.00
CA TYR A 38 -5.92 0.97 5.08
C TYR A 38 -4.88 0.00 4.56
N GLY A 39 -4.32 0.32 3.39
CA GLY A 39 -3.27 -0.49 2.78
C GLY A 39 -3.26 -0.41 1.27
N THR A 40 -2.90 -1.52 0.64
CA THR A 40 -2.82 -1.73 -0.79
C THR A 40 -3.64 -2.94 -1.19
N ASN A 41 -4.26 -2.91 -2.36
CA ASN A 41 -4.92 -4.10 -2.91
C ASN A 41 -3.92 -5.25 -3.20
N SER A 42 -4.44 -6.43 -3.52
CA SER A 42 -3.63 -7.65 -3.76
C SER A 42 -2.61 -7.50 -4.89
N THR A 43 -2.89 -6.67 -5.90
CA THR A 43 -1.99 -6.39 -7.02
C THR A 43 -1.02 -5.23 -6.75
N ARG A 44 -1.13 -4.56 -5.60
CA ARG A 44 -0.39 -3.34 -5.25
C ARG A 44 -0.49 -2.22 -6.29
N THR A 45 -1.63 -2.13 -6.96
CA THR A 45 -1.90 -1.06 -7.95
C THR A 45 -2.76 0.05 -7.37
N THR A 46 -3.29 -0.15 -6.17
CA THR A 46 -4.16 0.82 -5.50
C THR A 46 -3.79 0.87 -4.03
N ALA A 47 -3.55 2.07 -3.51
CA ALA A 47 -3.48 2.34 -2.09
C ALA A 47 -4.80 2.96 -1.60
N TYR A 48 -5.24 2.63 -0.40
CA TYR A 48 -6.51 3.10 0.14
C TYR A 48 -6.46 3.39 1.65
N SER A 49 -7.32 4.30 2.10
CA SER A 49 -7.58 4.62 3.50
C SER A 49 -9.08 4.81 3.72
N ASN A 50 -9.67 3.95 4.55
CA ASN A 50 -11.11 3.90 4.83
C ASN A 50 -11.37 4.03 6.33
N VAL A 51 -12.03 5.09 6.78
CA VAL A 51 -12.44 5.21 8.18
C VAL A 51 -13.95 5.28 8.32
N THR A 52 -14.48 4.61 9.33
CA THR A 52 -15.91 4.60 9.66
C THR A 52 -16.09 4.88 11.14
N SER A 53 -16.77 5.97 11.48
CA SER A 53 -17.26 6.24 12.83
C SER A 53 -18.78 6.24 12.85
N THR A 54 -19.38 5.64 13.87
CA THR A 54 -20.84 5.64 14.08
C THR A 54 -21.33 6.85 14.86
N SER A 55 -20.43 7.60 15.50
CA SER A 55 -20.77 8.67 16.45
C SER A 55 -20.18 10.03 16.11
N HIS A 56 -19.08 10.08 15.35
CA HIS A 56 -18.32 11.31 15.09
C HIS A 56 -18.12 11.55 13.60
N TRP A 57 -17.97 12.82 13.23
CA TRP A 57 -17.61 13.16 11.86
C TRP A 57 -16.16 12.75 11.62
N HIS A 58 -15.87 12.23 10.44
CA HIS A 58 -14.57 11.65 10.15
C HIS A 58 -14.15 11.87 8.70
N SER A 59 -12.88 11.70 8.39
CA SER A 59 -12.35 11.78 7.04
C SER A 59 -11.16 10.85 6.88
N SER A 60 -10.85 10.43 5.66
CA SER A 60 -9.63 9.71 5.31
C SER A 60 -8.87 10.42 4.21
N SER A 61 -7.56 10.19 4.18
CA SER A 61 -6.71 10.55 3.04
C SER A 61 -5.59 9.53 2.87
N VAL A 62 -5.05 9.48 1.65
CA VAL A 62 -3.87 8.68 1.30
C VAL A 62 -2.97 9.52 0.39
N THR A 63 -1.66 9.39 0.57
CA THR A 63 -0.67 10.12 -0.22
C THR A 63 0.46 9.21 -0.66
N HIS A 64 0.98 9.41 -1.87
CA HIS A 64 2.18 8.75 -2.37
C HIS A 64 2.90 9.69 -3.35
N ASN A 65 4.15 10.07 -3.05
CA ASN A 65 4.89 11.10 -3.79
C ASN A 65 4.04 12.38 -3.96
N ASP A 66 3.81 12.81 -5.22
CA ASP A 66 3.02 13.99 -5.57
C ASP A 66 1.51 13.69 -5.78
N ASP A 67 1.06 12.45 -5.52
CA ASP A 67 -0.34 12.05 -5.65
C ASP A 67 -1.03 11.95 -4.29
N SER A 68 -2.30 12.36 -4.23
CA SER A 68 -3.10 12.35 -3.01
C SER A 68 -4.59 12.30 -3.31
N ASP A 69 -5.32 11.59 -2.45
CA ASP A 69 -6.79 11.61 -2.44
C ASP A 69 -7.32 11.81 -1.02
N ALA A 70 -8.50 12.45 -0.91
CA ALA A 70 -9.12 12.78 0.37
C ALA A 70 -10.65 12.81 0.27
N SER A 71 -11.32 12.25 1.28
CA SER A 71 -12.78 12.10 1.30
C SER A 71 -13.56 13.37 1.66
N GLY A 72 -12.90 14.37 2.25
CA GLY A 72 -13.57 15.43 3.03
C GLY A 72 -14.25 14.89 4.30
N TRP A 73 -14.97 15.75 5.02
CA TRP A 73 -15.70 15.36 6.24
C TRP A 73 -16.97 14.57 5.93
N ILE A 74 -17.02 13.34 6.41
CA ILE A 74 -18.14 12.40 6.28
C ILE A 74 -18.89 12.29 7.60
N LYS A 75 -20.22 12.27 7.50
CA LYS A 75 -21.12 12.18 8.65
C LYS A 75 -21.05 10.80 9.33
N PRO A 76 -21.37 10.71 10.63
CA PRO A 76 -21.44 9.43 11.32
C PRO A 76 -22.30 8.38 10.60
N GLY A 77 -21.88 7.12 10.67
CA GLY A 77 -22.56 5.96 10.07
C GLY A 77 -22.35 5.79 8.56
N LYS A 78 -21.46 6.58 7.95
CA LYS A 78 -20.99 6.40 6.57
C LYS A 78 -19.50 6.09 6.57
N VAL A 79 -19.02 5.50 5.49
CA VAL A 79 -17.59 5.22 5.29
C VAL A 79 -16.97 6.44 4.61
N SER A 80 -15.87 6.95 5.12
CA SER A 80 -15.01 7.84 4.34
C SER A 80 -13.97 7.01 3.60
N ASN A 81 -13.80 7.27 2.31
CA ASN A 81 -12.92 6.51 1.42
C ASN A 81 -11.97 7.49 0.72
N ALA A 82 -10.70 7.12 0.67
CA ALA A 82 -9.69 7.77 -0.13
C ALA A 82 -8.82 6.70 -0.78
N SER A 83 -8.51 6.85 -2.07
CA SER A 83 -7.68 5.91 -2.80
C SER A 83 -6.89 6.56 -3.93
N ILE A 84 -5.69 6.06 -4.18
CA ILE A 84 -4.83 6.48 -5.28
C ILE A 84 -4.30 5.27 -6.04
N SER A 85 -4.02 5.46 -7.32
CA SER A 85 -3.33 4.45 -8.12
C SER A 85 -1.83 4.54 -7.85
N ILE A 86 -1.18 3.39 -7.71
CA ILE A 86 0.25 3.31 -7.41
C ILE A 86 0.91 2.26 -8.31
N MET A 87 2.23 2.36 -8.46
CA MET A 87 3.01 1.30 -9.07
C MET A 87 3.21 0.15 -8.07
N PRO A 88 3.31 -1.13 -8.51
CA PRO A 88 3.49 -2.27 -7.60
C PRO A 88 4.70 -2.16 -6.67
N TRP A 89 5.77 -1.51 -7.14
CA TRP A 89 7.02 -1.30 -6.39
C TRP A 89 7.03 -0.02 -5.53
N SER A 90 5.90 0.67 -5.38
CA SER A 90 5.79 1.87 -4.53
C SER A 90 5.94 1.47 -3.06
N THR A 91 6.80 2.18 -2.31
CA THR A 91 7.16 1.85 -0.92
C THR A 91 6.82 2.95 0.08
N ASP A 92 6.69 4.20 -0.37
CA ASP A 92 6.43 5.38 0.48
C ASP A 92 4.97 5.86 0.36
N ILE A 93 4.07 5.14 1.03
CA ILE A 93 2.64 5.42 1.00
C ILE A 93 2.20 5.77 2.42
N HIS A 94 1.55 6.91 2.57
CA HIS A 94 1.05 7.37 3.87
C HIS A 94 -0.47 7.35 3.90
N TYR A 95 -1.00 6.87 5.02
CA TYR A 95 -2.43 6.71 5.24
C TYR A 95 -2.83 7.53 6.45
N TYR A 96 -3.88 8.33 6.31
CA TYR A 96 -4.34 9.21 7.37
C TYR A 96 -5.85 9.08 7.60
N TYR A 97 -6.26 9.45 8.80
CA TYR A 97 -7.65 9.62 9.19
C TYR A 97 -7.79 10.83 10.13
N ASN A 98 -8.97 11.45 10.16
CA ASN A 98 -9.35 12.45 11.16
C ASN A 98 -10.72 12.11 11.76
N ILE A 99 -10.92 12.42 13.04
CA ILE A 99 -12.21 12.27 13.73
C ILE A 99 -12.43 13.47 14.63
N LYS A 100 -13.63 14.06 14.58
CA LYS A 100 -14.05 15.23 15.37
C LYS A 100 -15.35 14.99 16.11
#